data_AF-A0A260Z1N6-F1
#
_entry.id   AF-A0A260Z1N6-F1
#
_cell.length_a   1.000
_cell.length_b   1.000
_cell.length_c   1.000
_cell.angle_alpha   90.00
_cell.angle_beta   90.00
_cell.angle_gamma   90.00
#
_symmetry.space_group_name_H-M   'P 1'
#
loop_
_entity.id
_entity.type
_entity.pdbx_description
1 polymer ?
#
loop_
_entity_poly.entity_id
_entity_poly.type
_entity_poly.pdbx_seq_one_letter_code
_entity_poly.pdbx_strand_id
1 'polypeptide(L)' 'MKKLTRAGVGMKGIYTVLSSKPNLNKTTVHTVLMSVTKGYFETFVQKCPNPCWAF' A
#
# COMPACT_ATOMS: atom_id res chain seq x y z
N MET A 1 0.62 7.47 -9.87
CA MET A 1 -0.66 6.74 -9.98
C MET A 1 -1.30 6.93 -11.37
N LYS A 2 -0.77 6.30 -12.43
CA LYS A 2 -1.35 6.39 -13.79
C LYS A 2 -2.05 5.09 -14.24
N LYS A 3 -2.13 4.07 -13.39
CA LYS A 3 -2.53 2.69 -13.79
C LYS A 3 -3.63 2.04 -12.94
N LEU A 4 -4.09 2.65 -11.85
CA LEU A 4 -5.19 2.08 -11.07
C LEU A 4 -6.52 2.64 -11.59
N THR A 5 -7.22 1.87 -12.42
CA THR A 5 -8.62 2.13 -12.80
C THR A 5 -9.55 1.26 -11.96
N ARG A 6 -10.88 1.41 -12.09
CA ARG A 6 -11.84 0.53 -11.40
C ARG A 6 -11.57 -0.96 -11.67
N ALA A 7 -11.18 -1.32 -12.89
CA ALA A 7 -10.82 -2.69 -13.25
C ALA A 7 -9.52 -3.19 -12.58
N GLY A 8 -8.64 -2.27 -12.18
CA GLY A 8 -7.38 -2.59 -11.50
C GLY A 8 -7.48 -2.64 -9.96
N VAL A 9 -8.67 -2.39 -9.39
CA VAL A 9 -8.88 -2.41 -7.94
C VAL A 9 -8.92 -3.86 -7.46
N GLY A 10 -7.76 -4.35 -7.05
CA GLY A 10 -7.55 -5.61 -6.34
C GLY A 10 -6.38 -5.48 -5.36
N MET A 11 -6.05 -6.54 -4.62
CA MET A 11 -5.03 -6.49 -3.55
C MET A 11 -3.69 -5.92 -4.03
N LYS A 12 -3.18 -6.39 -5.18
CA LYS A 12 -1.94 -5.87 -5.80
C LYS A 12 -2.06 -4.40 -6.18
N GLY A 13 -3.21 -4.00 -6.72
CA GLY A 13 -3.46 -2.61 -7.13
C GLY A 13 -3.47 -1.66 -5.93
N ILE A 14 -4.17 -2.03 -4.87
CA ILE A 14 -4.22 -1.27 -3.61
C ILE A 14 -2.82 -1.21 -2.98
N TYR A 15 -2.12 -2.34 -2.90
CA TYR A 15 -0.75 -2.39 -2.39
C TYR A 15 0.19 -1.46 -3.16
N THR A 16 0.06 -1.38 -4.49
CA THR A 16 0.85 -0.49 -5.34
C THR A 16 0.60 0.98 -5.00
N VAL A 17 -0.65 1.36 -4.68
CA VAL A 17 -0.98 2.74 -4.27
C VAL A 17 -0.39 3.04 -2.89
N LEU A 18 -0.54 2.14 -1.93
CA LEU A 18 -0.01 2.30 -0.58
C LEU A 18 1.52 2.30 -0.53
N SER A 19 2.18 1.59 -1.45
CA SER A 19 3.65 1.55 -1.59
C SER A 19 4.22 2.74 -2.37
N SER A 20 3.38 3.58 -2.97
CA SER A 20 3.84 4.73 -3.73
C SER A 20 4.10 5.92 -2.80
N LYS A 21 5.24 6.59 -2.97
CA LYS A 21 5.53 7.83 -2.24
C LYS A 21 4.61 8.96 -2.75
N PRO A 22 4.07 9.83 -1.88
CA PRO A 22 4.37 9.95 -0.45
C PRO A 22 3.51 9.07 0.49
N ASN A 23 2.53 8.29 -0.01
CA ASN A 23 1.70 7.43 0.86
C ASN A 23 2.55 6.44 1.68
N LEU A 24 3.58 5.87 1.05
CA LEU A 24 4.68 5.21 1.78
C LEU A 24 5.68 6.29 2.21
N ASN A 25 5.78 6.49 3.52
CA ASN A 25 6.65 7.49 4.15
C ASN A 25 7.51 6.86 5.26
N LYS A 26 8.31 7.68 5.96
CA LYS A 26 9.16 7.23 7.08
C LYS A 26 8.38 6.81 8.32
N THR A 27 7.15 7.28 8.50
CA THR A 27 6.28 6.92 9.64
C THR A 27 5.45 5.67 9.38
N THR A 28 5.47 5.13 8.14
CA THR A 28 4.74 3.91 7.80
C THR A 28 5.41 2.70 8.43
N VAL A 29 4.80 2.16 9.48
CA VAL A 29 5.27 0.95 10.16
C VAL A 29 4.86 -0.31 9.41
N HIS A 30 3.59 -0.37 8.99
CA HIS A 30 3.04 -1.52 8.29
C HIS A 30 1.95 -1.11 7.30
N THR A 31 1.70 -1.98 6.32
CA THR A 31 0.57 -1.90 5.40
C THR A 31 -0.29 -3.13 5.58
N VAL A 32 -1.59 -2.95 5.77
CA VAL A 32 -2.55 -4.06 5.90
C VAL A 32 -3.47 -4.06 4.68
N LEU A 33 -3.67 -5.23 4.08
CA LEU A 33 -4.67 -5.48 3.06
C LEU A 33 -5.74 -6.42 3.61
N MET A 34 -7.01 -6.07 3.37
CA MET A 34 -8.14 -6.82 3.91
C MET A 34 -9.26 -6.97 2.89
N SER A 35 -9.97 -8.11 2.96
CA SER A 35 -11.21 -8.36 2.24
C SER A 35 -12.14 -9.21 3.11
N VAL A 36 -13.19 -8.57 3.64
CA VAL A 36 -14.14 -9.20 4.56
C VAL A 36 -14.86 -10.38 3.91
N THR A 37 -15.35 -10.20 2.68
CA THR A 37 -16.10 -11.23 1.94
C THR A 37 -15.25 -12.44 1.56
N LYS A 38 -13.92 -12.28 1.53
CA LYS A 38 -12.97 -13.36 1.21
C LYS A 38 -12.26 -13.90 2.46
N GLY A 39 -12.54 -13.35 3.65
CA GLY A 39 -11.82 -13.70 4.88
C GLY A 39 -10.31 -13.43 4.81
N TYR A 40 -9.88 -12.48 3.97
CA TYR A 40 -8.47 -12.22 3.73
C TYR A 40 -7.97 -11.06 4.59
N PHE A 41 -6.85 -11.26 5.26
CA PHE A 41 -6.16 -10.27 6.08
C PHE A 41 -4.66 -10.54 6.01
N GLU A 42 -3.88 -9.61 5.45
CA GLU A 42 -2.43 -9.74 5.34
C GLU A 42 -1.75 -8.43 5.74
N THR A 43 -0.65 -8.53 6.50
CA THR A 43 0.11 -7.39 7.02
C THR A 43 1.55 -7.46 6.54
N PHE A 44 2.07 -6.36 6.02
CA PHE A 44 3.44 -6.22 5.55
C PHE A 44 4.16 -5.17 6.39
N VAL A 45 5.29 -5.52 6.99
CA VAL A 45 6.18 -4.55 7.63
C VAL A 45 6.83 -3.69 6.54
N GLN A 46 6.79 -2.38 6.70
CA GLN A 46 7.25 -1.44 5.68
C GLN A 46 8.61 -0.82 6.00
N LYS A 47 9.30 -0.41 4.95
CA LYS A 47 10.50 0.43 5.05
C LYS A 47 10.53 1.40 3.88
N CYS A 48 10.79 2.67 4.16
CA CYS A 48 10.94 3.69 3.14
C CYS A 48 12.41 4.16 3.02
N PRO A 49 13.21 3.61 2.09
CA PRO A 49 14.60 4.04 1.88
C PRO A 49 14.68 5.45 1.29
N ASN A 50 15.79 6.15 1.57
CA ASN A 50 16.04 7.50 1.10
C ASN A 50 16.21 7.53 -0.44
N PRO A 51 15.73 8.59 -1.14
CA PRO A 51 14.99 9.74 -0.60
C PRO A 51 13.52 9.39 -0.29
N CYS A 52 13.01 9.77 0.88
CA CYS A 52 11.62 9.52 1.27
C CYS A 52 11.10 10.65 2.18
N TRP A 53 9.79 10.86 2.17
CA TRP A 53 9.12 11.85 3.00
C TRP A 53 9.15 11.46 4.47
N ALA A 54 9.32 12.46 5.34
CA ALA A 54 9.31 12.27 6.79
C ALA A 54 7.93 11.82 7.29
N PHE A 55 6.85 12.30 6.66
CA PHE A 55 5.44 12.04 6.96
C PHE A 55 4.61 12.09 5.68
#